data_AF-A0A2P2DXB5-F1
#
_entry.id   AF-A0A2P2DXB5-F1
#
_cell.length_a   1.000
_cell.length_b   1.000
_cell.length_c   1.000
_cell.angle_alpha   90.00
_cell.angle_beta   90.00
_cell.angle_gamma   90.00
#
_symmetry.space_group_name_H-M   'P 1'
#
loop_
_entity.id
_entity.type
_entity.pdbx_description
1 polymer ?
#
loop_
_entity_poly.entity_id
_entity_poly.type
_entity_poly.pdbx_seq_one_letter_code
_entity_poly.pdbx_strand_id
1 'polypeptide(L)' 'MDQKVQYLNQVIEIIDTKVTLFKKNKATMHNANYVAEKQVLTRMIQDAIQLAGEVKPVPYSLINDLKSLIKQL' A
#
# COMPACT_ATOMS: atom_id res chain seq x y z
N MET A 1 -22.87 -4.69 -1.91
CA MET A 1 -21.40 -4.81 -1.91
C MET A 1 -20.95 -4.73 -0.46
N ASP A 2 -20.05 -5.60 -0.02
CA ASP A 2 -19.55 -5.59 1.35
C ASP A 2 -18.75 -4.30 1.60
N GLN A 3 -19.15 -3.52 2.61
CA GLN A 3 -18.51 -2.24 2.94
C GLN A 3 -17.00 -2.39 3.20
N LYS A 4 -16.57 -3.55 3.73
CA LYS A 4 -15.14 -3.82 3.97
C LYS A 4 -14.38 -4.01 2.66
N VAL A 5 -14.99 -4.67 1.67
CA VAL A 5 -14.39 -4.84 0.34
C VAL A 5 -14.27 -3.51 -0.38
N GLN A 6 -15.32 -2.67 -0.31
CA GLN A 6 -15.28 -1.35 -0.92
C GLN A 6 -14.23 -0.45 -0.27
N TYR A 7 -14.13 -0.46 1.06
CA TYR A 7 -13.10 0.27 1.79
C TYR A 7 -11.69 -0.24 1.43
N LEU A 8 -11.49 -1.56 1.38
CA LEU A 8 -10.22 -2.16 0.96
C LEU A 8 -9.80 -1.70 -0.44
N ASN A 9 -10.74 -1.67 -1.39
CA ASN A 9 -10.47 -1.20 -2.75
C ASN A 9 -10.04 0.28 -2.78
N GLN A 10 -10.69 1.14 -1.99
CA GLN A 10 -10.31 2.56 -1.87
C GLN A 10 -8.91 2.71 -1.28
N VAL A 11 -8.58 1.93 -0.25
CA VAL A 11 -7.24 1.94 0.37
C VAL A 11 -6.17 1.51 -0.65
N ILE A 12 -6.44 0.48 -1.46
CA ILE A 12 -5.52 0.00 -2.51
C ILE A 12 -5.27 1.08 -3.56
N GLU A 13 -6.33 1.77 -4.02
CA GLU A 13 -6.21 2.83 -5.02
C GLU A 13 -5.34 4.00 -4.51
N ILE A 14 -5.50 4.36 -3.24
CA ILE A 14 -4.67 5.37 -2.58
C ILE A 14 -3.21 4.92 -2.50
N ILE A 15 -2.97 3.66 -2.14
CA ILE A 15 -1.62 3.07 -2.08
C ILE A 15 -0.96 3.13 -3.45
N ASP A 16 -1.64 2.68 -4.51
CA ASP A 16 -1.09 2.62 -5.86
C ASP A 16 -0.70 4.02 -6.38
N THR A 17 -1.58 4.98 -6.14
CA THR A 17 -1.32 6.39 -6.48
C THR A 17 -0.08 6.91 -5.75
N LYS A 18 0.01 6.71 -4.43
CA LYS A 18 1.14 7.20 -3.63
C LYS A 18 2.45 6.50 -3.96
N VAL A 19 2.43 5.19 -4.21
CA VAL A 19 3.62 4.44 -4.64
C VAL A 19 4.11 4.93 -6.00
N THR A 20 3.20 5.17 -6.95
CA THR A 20 3.55 5.70 -8.27
C THR A 20 4.21 7.07 -8.15
N LEU A 21 3.65 7.97 -7.33
CA LEU A 21 4.24 9.28 -7.07
C LEU A 21 5.59 9.18 -6.36
N PHE A 22 5.73 8.31 -5.37
CA PHE A 22 6.98 8.09 -4.65
C PHE A 22 8.09 7.59 -5.59
N LYS A 23 7.79 6.60 -6.45
CA LYS A 23 8.74 6.09 -7.45
C LYS A 23 9.14 7.18 -8.45
N LYS A 24 8.17 8.01 -8.90
CA LYS A 24 8.42 9.14 -9.81
C LYS A 24 9.28 10.23 -9.18
N ASN A 25 9.04 10.56 -7.92
CA ASN A 25 9.70 11.65 -7.20
C ASN A 25 11.02 11.23 -6.53
N LYS A 26 11.36 9.93 -6.56
CA LYS A 26 12.57 9.38 -5.93
C LYS A 26 13.84 10.16 -6.31
N ALA A 27 13.98 10.56 -7.56
CA ALA A 27 15.17 11.26 -8.06
C ALA A 27 15.28 12.72 -7.55
N THR A 28 14.17 13.34 -7.15
CA THR A 28 14.11 14.76 -6.74
C THR A 28 13.89 14.94 -5.25
N MET A 29 13.60 13.87 -4.50
CA MET A 29 13.40 13.91 -3.06
C MET A 29 14.71 14.04 -2.29
N HIS A 30 14.70 14.91 -1.29
CA HIS A 30 15.75 14.94 -0.28
C HIS A 30 15.70 13.65 0.56
N ASN A 31 16.86 13.14 0.98
CA ASN A 31 16.97 11.81 1.60
C ASN A 31 16.07 11.64 2.85
N ALA A 32 15.97 12.67 3.69
CA ALA A 32 15.09 12.64 4.87
C ALA A 32 13.61 12.47 4.48
N ASN A 33 13.14 13.18 3.44
CA ASN A 33 11.78 13.07 2.94
C ASN A 33 11.53 11.70 2.31
N TYR A 34 12.50 11.18 1.54
CA TYR A 34 12.42 9.85 0.96
C TYR A 34 12.25 8.77 2.03
N VAL A 35 13.05 8.80 3.10
CA VAL A 35 12.96 7.82 4.19
C VAL A 35 11.62 7.92 4.93
N ALA A 36 11.18 9.14 5.24
CA ALA A 36 9.89 9.36 5.91
C ALA A 36 8.72 8.86 5.06
N GLU A 37 8.70 9.20 3.76
CA GLU A 37 7.63 8.82 2.86
C GLU A 37 7.61 7.32 2.58
N LYS A 38 8.79 6.70 2.44
CA LYS A 38 8.92 5.24 2.38
C LYS A 38 8.33 4.56 3.60
N GLN A 39 8.59 5.10 4.80
CA GLN A 39 8.07 4.54 6.04
C GLN A 39 6.55 4.68 6.14
N VAL A 40 5.99 5.83 5.74
CA VAL A 40 4.53 6.06 5.68
C VAL A 40 3.87 5.08 4.70
N LEU A 41 4.42 4.93 3.50
CA LEU A 41 3.94 3.98 2.50
C LEU A 41 4.00 2.53 3.00
N THR A 42 5.11 2.15 3.63
CA THR A 42 5.28 0.79 4.18
C THR A 42 4.21 0.48 5.22
N ARG A 43 3.92 1.43 6.14
CA ARG A 43 2.86 1.26 7.14
C ARG A 43 1.49 1.16 6.50
N MET A 44 1.18 2.03 5.56
CA MET A 44 -0.11 2.01 4.85
C MET A 44 -0.37 0.66 4.14
N ILE A 45 0.66 0.08 3.53
CA ILE A 45 0.56 -1.23 2.89
C ILE A 45 0.38 -2.35 3.93
N GLN A 46 1.05 -2.26 5.09
CA GLN A 46 0.87 -3.22 6.19
C GLN A 46 -0.57 -3.18 6.75
N ASP A 47 -1.11 -1.98 6.93
CA ASP A 47 -2.49 -1.80 7.40
C ASP A 47 -3.49 -2.37 6.38
N ALA A 48 -3.25 -2.18 5.08
CA ALA A 48 -4.08 -2.76 4.02
C ALA A 48 -4.00 -4.30 3.98
N ILE A 49 -2.83 -4.89 4.26
CA ILE A 49 -2.68 -6.35 4.40
C ILE A 49 -3.52 -6.86 5.57
N GLN A 50 -3.49 -6.16 6.70
CA GLN A 50 -4.27 -6.53 7.88
C GLN A 50 -5.78 -6.45 7.56
N LEU A 51 -6.23 -5.36 6.96
CA LEU A 51 -7.62 -5.17 6.53
C LEU A 51 -8.07 -6.27 5.56
N ALA A 52 -7.22 -6.63 4.59
CA ALA A 52 -7.49 -7.71 3.65
C ALA A 52 -7.66 -9.07 4.37
N GLY A 53 -6.93 -9.31 5.46
CA GLY A 53 -7.08 -10.52 6.28
C GLY A 53 -8.46 -10.66 6.95
N GLU A 54 -9.16 -9.54 7.17
CA GLU A 54 -10.50 -9.51 7.77
C GLU A 54 -11.63 -9.71 6.77
N VAL A 55 -11.35 -9.57 5.46
CA VAL A 55 -12.33 -9.78 4.38
C VAL A 55 -12.51 -11.29 4.13
N LYS A 56 -13.75 -11.72 3.89
CA LYS A 56 -14.10 -13.11 3.56
C LYS A 56 -14.75 -13.21 2.18
N PRO A 57 -14.28 -14.13 1.31
CA PRO A 57 -13.09 -14.97 1.48
C PRO A 57 -11.81 -14.13 1.53
N VAL A 58 -10.76 -14.67 2.17
CA VAL A 58 -9.49 -13.96 2.32
C VAL A 58 -8.83 -13.81 0.94
N PRO A 59 -8.51 -12.59 0.49
CA PRO A 59 -7.92 -12.35 -0.82
C PRO A 59 -6.40 -12.55 -0.77
N TYR A 60 -5.95 -13.81 -0.72
CA TYR A 60 -4.53 -14.15 -0.58
C TYR A 60 -3.64 -13.60 -1.71
N SER A 61 -4.16 -13.54 -2.94
CA SER A 61 -3.42 -12.95 -4.08
C SER A 61 -3.06 -11.50 -3.80
N LEU A 62 -4.07 -10.69 -3.45
CA LEU A 62 -3.89 -9.28 -3.10
C LEU A 62 -2.90 -9.11 -1.94
N ILE A 63 -3.01 -9.92 -0.89
CA ILE A 63 -2.08 -9.86 0.25
C ILE A 63 -0.64 -10.13 -0.21
N ASN A 64 -0.42 -11.07 -1.13
CA ASN A 64 0.90 -11.37 -1.66
C ASN A 64 1.44 -10.25 -2.56
N ASP A 65 0.56 -9.61 -3.34
CA ASP A 65 0.91 -8.45 -4.17
C ASP A 65 1.34 -7.27 -3.29
N LEU A 66 0.59 -6.97 -2.23
CA LEU A 66 0.93 -5.92 -1.25
C LEU A 66 2.24 -6.23 -0.51
N LYS A 67 2.50 -7.49 -0.12
CA LYS A 67 3.79 -7.90 0.47
C LYS A 67 4.94 -7.72 -0.50
N SER A 68 4.72 -8.00 -1.78
CA SER A 68 5.73 -7.80 -2.82
C SER A 68 5.99 -6.32 -3.07
N LEU A 69 4.96 -5.49 -3.00
CA LEU A 69 5.07 -4.04 -3.12
C LEU A 69 5.98 -3.42 -2.05
N ILE A 70 5.87 -3.86 -0.79
CA ILE A 70 6.78 -3.43 0.29
C ILE A 70 8.24 -3.72 -0.05
N LYS A 71 8.53 -4.90 -0.64
CA LYS A 71 9.90 -5.28 -1.01
C LYS A 71 10.47 -4.44 -2.15
N GLN A 72 9.61 -3.83 -2.97
CA GLN A 72 10.01 -3.00 -4.12
C GLN A 72 10.21 -1.51 -3.77
N LEU A 73 9.77 -1.07 -2.59
CA LEU A 73 10.01 0.29 -2.08
C LEU A 73 11.43 0.44 -1.58
#